data_AF-A0A6I4SRZ1-F1
#
_entry.id   AF-A0A6I4SRZ1-F1
#
_cell.length_a   1.000
_cell.length_b   1.000
_cell.length_c   1.000
_cell.angle_alpha   90.00
_cell.angle_beta   90.00
_cell.angle_gamma   90.00
#
_symmetry.space_group_name_H-M   'P 1'
#
loop_
_entity.id
_entity.type
_entity.pdbx_description
1 polymer ?
#
loop_
_entity_poly.entity_id
_entity_poly.type
_entity_poly.pdbx_seq_one_letter_code
_entity_poly.pdbx_strand_id
1 'polypeptide(L)'
;MSLISRLNPKDGVQDFWSEFRRPNPYRWRILAASMTLTGGLMYLIIQENVVGPPVPYDVEYITSFEPGRTDEEIMVSNIENQRKKEEMAALLEQNEERKKELYRALARASGMDPDEIEREAAEEEARDEAAAIVRREQALGRSTVNSAE
;
A
#
# COMPACT_ATOMS: atom_id res chain seq x y z
N MET A 1 22.72 21.49 42.12
CA MET A 1 24.17 21.35 41.90
C MET A 1 24.38 20.55 40.63
N SER A 2 25.14 21.09 39.68
CA SER A 2 25.28 20.54 38.32
C SER A 2 26.00 19.18 38.32
N LEU A 3 25.41 18.16 37.68
CA LEU A 3 26.01 16.83 37.49
C LEU A 3 27.29 16.89 36.63
N ILE A 4 27.42 17.92 35.81
CA ILE A 4 28.52 18.08 34.84
C ILE A 4 29.83 18.48 35.53
N SER A 5 29.78 19.17 36.68
CA SER A 5 31.00 19.49 37.44
C SER A 5 31.50 18.33 38.31
N ARG A 6 30.69 17.27 38.50
CA ARG A 6 31.07 16.05 39.21
C ARG A 6 31.65 14.96 38.29
N LEU A 7 31.28 15.00 37.01
CA LEU A 7 31.76 14.09 35.97
C LEU A 7 32.94 14.72 35.24
N ASN A 8 34.05 14.92 35.95
CA ASN A 8 35.29 15.38 35.34
C ASN A 8 36.00 14.21 34.64
N PRO A 9 36.05 14.13 33.30
CA PRO A 9 36.64 13.00 32.59
C PRO A 9 38.15 12.89 32.81
N LYS A 10 38.79 13.99 33.21
CA LYS A 10 40.23 14.04 33.46
C LYS A 10 40.63 13.17 34.66
N ASP A 11 39.83 13.20 35.73
CA ASP A 11 40.13 12.46 36.96
C ASP A 11 39.99 10.95 36.71
N GLY A 12 38.96 10.53 35.96
CA GLY A 12 38.78 9.12 35.58
C GLY A 12 39.89 8.56 34.68
N VAL A 13 40.40 9.36 33.73
CA VAL A 13 41.54 8.96 32.88
C VAL A 13 42.82 8.86 33.70
N GLN A 14 43.04 9.77 34.64
CA GLN A 14 44.19 9.76 35.54
C GLN A 14 44.16 8.54 36.47
N ASP A 15 43.01 8.21 37.04
CA ASP A 15 42.83 7.03 37.90
C ASP A 15 43.09 5.73 37.13
N PHE A 16 42.54 5.61 35.91
CA PHE A 16 42.82 4.47 35.03
C PHE A 16 44.32 4.32 34.72
N TRP A 17 45.00 5.42 34.37
CA TRP A 17 46.44 5.40 34.05
C TRP A 17 47.29 5.01 35.26
N SER A 18 46.90 5.48 36.45
CA SER A 18 47.56 5.15 37.70
C SER A 18 47.46 3.66 38.03
N GLU A 19 46.29 3.04 37.80
CA GLU A 19 46.05 1.61 38.04
C GLU A 19 46.76 0.75 36.98
N PHE A 20 46.71 1.16 35.72
CA PHE A 20 47.31 0.42 34.60
C PHE A 20 48.84 0.35 34.70
N ARG A 21 49.48 1.40 35.22
CA ARG A 21 50.94 1.45 35.42
C ARG A 21 51.42 0.58 36.59
N ARG A 22 50.53 0.14 37.49
CA ARG A 22 50.90 -0.78 38.56
C ARG A 22 51.42 -2.11 37.99
N PRO A 23 52.40 -2.75 38.64
CA PRO A 23 52.95 -4.03 38.21
C PRO A 23 51.97 -5.17 38.52
N ASN A 24 50.89 -5.29 37.73
CA ASN A 24 49.95 -6.41 37.78
C ASN A 24 50.17 -7.31 36.54
N PRO A 25 50.44 -8.62 36.72
CA PRO A 25 50.64 -9.55 35.61
C PRO A 25 49.42 -9.69 34.68
N TYR A 26 48.20 -9.35 35.15
CA TYR A 26 46.96 -9.54 34.40
C TYR A 26 46.40 -8.26 33.76
N ARG A 27 47.07 -7.11 33.87
CA ARG A 27 46.58 -5.80 33.38
C ARG A 27 46.09 -5.82 31.93
N TRP A 28 46.82 -6.50 31.05
CA TRP A 28 46.45 -6.62 29.64
C TRP A 28 45.27 -7.55 29.39
N ARG A 29 45.11 -8.61 30.20
CA ARG A 29 43.99 -9.55 30.08
C ARG A 29 42.68 -8.90 30.53
N ILE A 30 42.73 -8.17 31.64
CA ILE A 30 41.56 -7.43 32.16
C ILE A 30 41.16 -6.34 31.17
N LEU A 31 42.14 -5.56 30.67
CA LEU A 31 41.86 -4.53 29.67
C LEU A 31 41.24 -5.12 28.39
N ALA A 32 41.81 -6.21 27.86
CA ALA A 32 41.27 -6.88 26.69
C ALA A 32 39.85 -7.41 26.92
N ALA A 33 39.58 -8.02 28.08
CA ALA A 33 38.25 -8.52 28.42
C ALA A 33 37.21 -7.39 28.50
N SER A 34 37.54 -6.28 29.17
CA SER A 34 36.68 -5.12 29.27
C SER A 34 36.41 -4.48 27.91
N MET A 35 37.45 -4.29 27.09
CA MET A 35 37.30 -3.75 25.73
C MET A 35 36.49 -4.68 24.83
N THR A 36 36.65 -6.00 24.97
CA THR A 36 35.89 -6.98 24.18
C THR A 36 34.42 -6.97 24.56
N LEU A 37 34.09 -6.91 25.86
CA LEU A 37 32.70 -6.83 26.33
C LEU A 37 32.02 -5.53 25.87
N THR A 38 32.65 -4.38 26.11
CA THR A 38 32.09 -3.09 25.72
C THR A 38 32.04 -2.92 24.20
N GLY A 39 33.13 -3.25 23.51
CA GLY A 39 33.23 -3.16 22.06
C GLY A 39 32.29 -4.13 21.34
N GLY A 40 32.12 -5.36 21.86
CA GLY A 40 31.17 -6.34 21.33
C GLY A 40 29.73 -5.86 21.43
N LEU A 41 29.35 -5.28 22.58
CA LEU A 41 28.02 -4.67 22.74
C LEU A 41 27.80 -3.51 21.77
N MET A 42 28.77 -2.60 21.66
CA MET A 42 28.68 -1.48 20.72
C MET A 42 28.63 -1.95 19.27
N TYR A 43 29.40 -2.98 18.91
CA TYR A 43 29.40 -3.56 17.57
C TYR A 43 28.00 -4.08 17.19
N LEU A 44 27.29 -4.74 18.11
CA LEU A 44 25.93 -5.20 17.87
C LEU A 44 24.93 -4.04 17.70
N ILE A 45 25.12 -2.95 18.44
CA ILE A 45 24.20 -1.80 18.44
C ILE A 45 24.41 -0.90 17.20
N ILE A 46 25.64 -0.75 16.73
CA ILE A 46 25.99 0.17 15.63
C ILE A 46 25.62 -0.41 14.25
N GLN A 47 25.16 -1.65 14.16
CA GLN A 47 24.68 -2.25 12.91
C GLN A 47 23.30 -1.70 12.48
N GLU A 48 23.22 -0.41 12.22
CA GLU A 48 22.06 0.21 11.61
C GLU A 48 22.23 0.23 10.08
N ASN A 49 21.41 -0.55 9.38
CA ASN A 49 21.31 -0.45 7.93
C ASN A 49 20.21 0.57 7.60
N VAL A 50 20.60 1.79 7.25
CA VAL A 50 19.66 2.77 6.70
C VAL A 50 19.36 2.33 5.27
N VAL A 51 18.18 1.77 5.05
CA VAL A 51 17.66 1.53 3.70
C VAL A 51 17.40 2.92 3.11
N GLY A 52 18.27 3.35 2.20
CA GLY A 52 18.08 4.57 1.43
C GLY A 52 16.75 4.54 0.68
N PRO A 53 16.23 5.70 0.25
CA PRO A 53 15.03 5.73 -0.58
C PRO A 53 15.22 4.78 -1.78
N PRO A 54 14.18 4.04 -2.19
CA PRO A 54 14.29 3.07 -3.26
C PRO A 54 14.80 3.76 -4.52
N VAL A 55 15.75 3.12 -5.20
CA VAL A 55 16.18 3.57 -6.53
C VAL A 55 14.96 3.61 -7.45
N PRO A 56 14.78 4.67 -8.26
CA PRO A 56 13.67 4.73 -9.20
C PRO A 56 13.75 3.53 -10.16
N TYR A 57 12.60 2.92 -10.44
CA TYR A 57 12.51 1.78 -11.35
C TYR A 57 12.75 2.22 -12.79
N ASP A 58 13.40 1.35 -13.56
CA ASP A 58 13.45 1.48 -15.02
C ASP A 58 12.06 1.15 -15.58
N VAL A 59 11.40 2.14 -16.19
CA VAL A 59 10.09 1.97 -16.83
C VAL A 59 10.29 1.72 -18.32
N GLU A 60 10.05 0.49 -18.76
CA GLU A 60 9.97 0.14 -20.18
C GLU A 60 8.54 0.37 -20.68
N TYR A 61 8.34 1.34 -21.57
CA TYR A 61 7.06 1.61 -22.19
C TYR A 61 6.85 0.67 -23.39
N ILE A 62 5.93 -0.28 -23.25
CA ILE A 62 5.47 -1.10 -24.36
C ILE A 62 4.40 -0.32 -25.13
N THR A 63 4.75 0.24 -26.28
CA THR A 63 3.81 0.99 -27.12
C THR A 63 3.05 0.04 -28.06
N SER A 64 1.73 -0.01 -27.93
CA SER A 64 0.86 -0.80 -28.82
C SER A 64 0.59 -0.14 -30.18
N PHE A 65 0.99 1.12 -30.35
CA PHE A 65 0.81 1.88 -31.59
C PHE A 65 2.15 2.12 -32.26
N GLU A 66 2.13 2.19 -33.58
CA GLU A 66 3.32 2.48 -34.38
C GLU A 66 3.87 3.88 -34.05
N PRO A 67 5.19 4.01 -33.77
CA PRO A 67 5.80 5.30 -33.51
C PRO A 67 5.78 6.15 -34.79
N GLY A 68 5.23 7.36 -34.71
CA GLY A 68 5.20 8.32 -35.83
C GLY A 68 3.90 8.38 -36.62
N ARG A 69 2.82 7.75 -36.14
CA ARG A 69 1.48 7.95 -36.72
C ARG A 69 1.10 9.43 -36.77
N THR A 70 0.49 9.81 -37.87
CA THR A 70 -0.05 11.15 -38.07
C THR A 70 -1.39 11.31 -37.35
N ASP A 71 -1.74 12.55 -37.00
CA ASP A 71 -3.03 12.86 -36.36
C ASP A 71 -4.23 12.43 -37.21
N GLU A 72 -4.11 12.50 -38.55
CA GLU A 72 -5.13 12.06 -39.49
C GLU A 72 -5.37 10.55 -39.41
N GLU A 73 -4.29 9.75 -39.38
CA GLU A 73 -4.38 8.29 -39.20
C GLU A 73 -4.97 7.91 -37.85
N ILE A 74 -4.66 8.67 -36.79
CA ILE A 74 -5.24 8.51 -35.46
C ILE A 74 -6.76 8.75 -35.49
N MET A 75 -7.18 9.83 -36.15
CA MET A 75 -8.60 10.19 -36.26
C MET A 75 -9.40 9.11 -37.00
N VAL A 76 -8.90 8.65 -38.14
CA VAL A 76 -9.57 7.58 -38.93
C VAL A 76 -9.72 6.31 -38.09
N SER A 77 -8.64 5.87 -37.42
CA SER A 77 -8.66 4.69 -36.56
C SER A 77 -9.63 4.83 -35.39
N ASN A 78 -9.74 6.02 -34.80
CA ASN A 78 -10.67 6.28 -33.71
C ASN A 78 -12.12 6.24 -34.18
N ILE A 79 -12.42 6.80 -35.36
CA ILE A 79 -13.76 6.76 -35.95
C ILE A 79 -14.18 5.31 -36.22
N GLU A 80 -13.30 4.50 -36.81
CA GLU A 80 -13.58 3.08 -37.06
C GLU A 80 -13.81 2.29 -35.76
N ASN A 81 -13.01 2.55 -34.74
CA ASN A 81 -13.15 1.92 -33.43
C ASN A 81 -14.47 2.34 -32.75
N GLN A 82 -14.84 3.61 -32.87
CA GLN A 82 -16.09 4.12 -32.33
C GLN A 82 -17.29 3.48 -33.02
N ARG A 83 -17.28 3.35 -34.35
CA ARG A 83 -18.32 2.65 -35.10
C ARG A 83 -18.47 1.20 -34.64
N LYS A 84 -17.36 0.46 -34.53
CA LYS A 84 -17.39 -0.93 -34.03
C LYS A 84 -17.93 -1.02 -32.61
N LYS A 85 -17.56 -0.07 -31.74
CA LYS A 85 -18.07 0.01 -30.37
C LYS A 85 -19.58 0.25 -30.33
N GLU A 86 -20.07 1.16 -31.15
CA GLU A 86 -21.50 1.46 -31.27
C GLU A 86 -22.28 0.26 -31.82
N GLU A 87 -21.77 -0.42 -32.84
CA GLU A 87 -22.36 -1.65 -33.38
C GLU A 87 -22.45 -2.75 -32.32
N MET A 88 -21.36 -2.98 -31.58
CA MET A 88 -21.33 -3.96 -30.49
C MET A 88 -22.26 -3.58 -29.34
N ALA A 89 -22.34 -2.30 -29.00
CA ALA A 89 -23.24 -1.80 -27.96
C ALA A 89 -24.71 -2.02 -28.35
N ALA A 90 -25.08 -1.70 -29.59
CA ALA A 90 -26.45 -1.92 -30.09
C ALA A 90 -26.81 -3.42 -30.10
N LEU A 91 -25.86 -4.30 -30.44
CA LEU A 91 -26.09 -5.76 -30.36
C LEU A 91 -26.23 -6.24 -28.92
N LEU A 92 -25.46 -5.71 -27.99
CA LEU A 92 -25.55 -6.05 -26.57
C LEU A 92 -26.90 -5.62 -26.00
N GLU A 93 -27.34 -4.40 -26.28
CA GLU A 93 -28.65 -3.88 -25.85
C GLU A 93 -29.80 -4.76 -26.36
N GLN A 94 -29.82 -5.10 -27.65
CA GLN A 94 -30.81 -6.02 -28.21
C GLN A 94 -30.78 -7.40 -27.54
N ASN A 95 -29.59 -7.91 -27.20
CA ASN A 95 -29.47 -9.18 -26.50
C ASN A 95 -29.94 -9.09 -25.05
N GLU A 96 -29.73 -7.97 -24.37
CA GLU A 96 -30.22 -7.73 -23.02
C GLU A 96 -31.74 -7.61 -22.99
N GLU A 97 -32.35 -6.90 -23.93
CA GLU A 97 -33.81 -6.84 -24.08
C GLU A 97 -34.38 -8.25 -24.30
N ARG A 98 -33.82 -9.00 -25.25
CA ARG A 98 -34.24 -10.37 -25.52
C ARG A 98 -34.05 -11.29 -24.31
N LYS A 99 -32.98 -11.13 -23.54
CA LYS A 99 -32.77 -11.87 -22.28
C LYS A 99 -33.87 -11.53 -21.27
N LYS A 100 -34.17 -10.25 -21.04
CA LYS A 100 -35.24 -9.81 -20.13
C LYS A 100 -36.59 -10.40 -20.55
N GLU A 101 -36.91 -10.37 -21.83
CA GLU A 101 -38.13 -10.98 -22.37
C GLU A 101 -38.19 -12.49 -22.11
N LEU A 102 -37.09 -13.21 -22.37
CA LEU A 102 -37.00 -14.65 -22.13
C LEU A 102 -37.17 -14.99 -20.64
N TYR A 103 -36.53 -14.22 -19.73
CA TYR A 103 -36.67 -14.43 -18.29
C TYR A 103 -38.10 -14.15 -17.81
N ARG A 104 -38.73 -13.06 -18.29
CA ARG A 104 -40.15 -12.78 -18.00
C ARG A 104 -41.07 -13.88 -18.51
N ALA A 105 -40.82 -14.41 -19.71
CA ALA A 105 -41.59 -15.53 -20.27
C ALA A 105 -41.40 -16.82 -19.46
N LEU A 106 -40.17 -17.12 -19.02
CA LEU A 106 -39.86 -18.27 -18.19
C LEU A 106 -40.55 -18.19 -16.82
N ALA A 107 -40.51 -17.02 -16.17
CA ALA A 107 -41.17 -16.80 -14.90
C ALA A 107 -42.69 -17.05 -15.01
N ARG A 108 -43.35 -16.46 -16.02
CA ARG A 108 -44.78 -16.71 -16.29
C ARG A 108 -45.08 -18.20 -16.54
N ALA A 109 -44.26 -18.87 -17.34
CA ALA A 109 -44.42 -20.30 -17.63
C ALA A 109 -44.22 -21.19 -16.38
N SER A 110 -43.40 -20.74 -15.44
CA SER A 110 -43.14 -21.41 -14.16
C SER A 110 -44.18 -21.08 -13.08
N GLY A 111 -45.16 -20.21 -13.40
CA GLY A 111 -46.21 -19.78 -12.48
C GLY A 111 -45.80 -18.67 -11.50
N MET A 112 -44.68 -17.98 -11.75
CA MET A 112 -44.21 -16.82 -10.99
C MET A 112 -44.58 -15.51 -11.70
N ASP A 113 -44.85 -14.44 -10.94
CA ASP A 113 -45.14 -13.10 -11.48
C ASP A 113 -43.82 -12.31 -11.66
N PRO A 114 -43.40 -11.99 -12.91
CA PRO A 114 -42.17 -11.24 -13.15
C PRO A 114 -42.18 -9.83 -12.57
N ASP A 115 -43.34 -9.17 -12.53
CA ASP A 115 -43.44 -7.76 -12.11
C ASP A 115 -43.30 -7.65 -10.58
N GLU A 116 -43.77 -8.66 -9.85
CA GLU A 116 -43.55 -8.78 -8.41
C GLU A 116 -42.07 -9.04 -8.06
N ILE A 117 -41.41 -9.94 -8.81
CA ILE A 117 -39.98 -10.22 -8.65
C ILE A 117 -39.13 -8.97 -8.92
N GLU A 118 -39.44 -8.21 -9.98
CA GLU A 118 -38.74 -6.96 -10.30
C GLU A 118 -38.92 -5.91 -9.19
N ARG A 119 -40.11 -5.81 -8.59
CA ARG A 119 -40.38 -4.89 -7.48
C ARG A 119 -39.60 -5.27 -6.22
N GLU A 120 -39.64 -6.54 -5.83
CA GLU A 120 -38.91 -7.02 -4.65
C GLU A 120 -37.39 -6.83 -4.81
N ALA A 121 -36.85 -7.12 -6.00
CA ALA A 121 -35.44 -6.92 -6.31
C ALA A 121 -35.03 -5.44 -6.22
N ALA A 122 -35.86 -4.52 -6.73
CA ALA A 122 -35.59 -3.07 -6.65
C ALA A 122 -35.62 -2.56 -5.20
N GLU A 123 -36.52 -3.07 -4.36
CA GLU A 123 -36.58 -2.74 -2.94
C GLU A 123 -35.36 -3.26 -2.17
N GLU A 124 -34.88 -4.46 -2.51
CA GLU A 124 -33.66 -5.05 -1.94
C GLU A 124 -32.42 -4.26 -2.36
N GLU A 125 -32.28 -3.95 -3.65
CA GLU A 125 -31.15 -3.18 -4.20
C GLU A 125 -31.06 -1.78 -3.55
N ALA A 126 -32.19 -1.07 -3.42
CA ALA A 126 -32.23 0.23 -2.75
C ALA A 126 -31.82 0.15 -1.27
N ARG A 127 -32.17 -0.93 -0.57
CA ARG A 127 -31.73 -1.17 0.82
C ARG A 127 -30.24 -1.44 0.90
N ASP A 128 -29.72 -2.23 -0.03
CA ASP A 128 -28.31 -2.58 -0.10
C ASP A 128 -27.43 -1.38 -0.47
N GLU A 129 -27.89 -0.52 -1.38
CA GLU A 129 -27.24 0.75 -1.72
C GLU A 129 -27.20 1.70 -0.51
N ALA A 130 -28.32 1.86 0.19
CA ALA A 130 -28.38 2.67 1.40
C ALA A 130 -27.43 2.12 2.48
N ALA A 131 -27.38 0.79 2.67
CA ALA A 131 -26.44 0.16 3.59
C ALA A 131 -24.99 0.28 3.12
N ALA A 132 -24.71 0.27 1.82
CA ALA A 132 -23.38 0.46 1.26
C ALA A 132 -22.87 1.89 1.45
N ILE A 133 -23.74 2.90 1.28
CA ILE A 133 -23.42 4.31 1.56
C ILE A 133 -23.05 4.48 3.04
N VAL A 134 -23.87 3.97 3.96
CA VAL A 134 -23.59 4.04 5.40
C VAL A 134 -22.27 3.34 5.75
N ARG A 135 -22.01 2.16 5.18
CA ARG A 135 -20.73 1.44 5.37
C ARG A 135 -19.54 2.24 4.84
N ARG A 136 -19.69 2.89 3.68
CA ARG A 136 -18.64 3.72 3.07
C ARG A 136 -18.34 4.95 3.92
N GLU A 137 -19.37 5.62 4.45
CA GLU A 137 -19.22 6.76 5.36
C GLU A 137 -18.55 6.37 6.67
N GLN A 138 -18.92 5.24 7.26
CA GLN A 138 -18.27 4.71 8.47
C GLN A 138 -16.80 4.36 8.23
N ALA A 139 -16.45 3.79 7.07
CA ALA A 139 -15.07 3.48 6.71
C ALA A 139 -14.22 4.74 6.53
N LEU A 140 -14.77 5.78 5.89
CA LEU A 140 -14.09 7.08 5.71
C LEU A 140 -13.91 7.81 7.04
N GLY A 141 -14.94 7.85 7.89
CA GLY A 141 -14.90 8.50 9.21
C GLY A 141 -13.98 7.82 10.23
N ARG A 142 -13.73 6.51 10.10
CA ARG A 142 -12.72 5.81 10.92
C ARG A 142 -11.29 6.12 10.50
N SER A 143 -11.05 6.44 9.22
CA SER A 143 -9.70 6.75 8.72
C SER A 143 -9.18 8.11 9.21
N THR A 144 -10.07 9.08 9.41
CA THR A 144 -9.71 10.44 9.87
C THR A 144 -9.37 10.51 11.35
N VAL A 145 -9.86 9.58 12.17
CA VAL A 145 -9.57 9.54 13.62
C VAL A 145 -8.23 8.85 13.91
N ASN A 146 -7.75 7.95 13.05
CA ASN A 146 -6.52 7.18 13.27
C ASN A 146 -5.26 7.80 12.66
N SER A 147 -5.35 9.02 12.11
CA SER A 147 -4.22 9.77 11.51
C SER A 147 -3.81 11.00 12.32
N ALA A 148 -4.32 11.15 13.55
CA ALA A 148 -4.13 12.31 14.40
C ALA A 148 -3.50 11.98 15.78
N GLU A 149 -2.79 10.86 15.88
CA GLU A 149 -1.93 10.51 17.03
C GLU A 149 -0.46 10.49 16.64
#